data_AF-A0A1M6J974-F1
#
_entry.id   AF-A0A1M6J974-F1
#
_cell.length_a   1.000
_cell.length_b   1.000
_cell.length_c   1.000
_cell.angle_alpha   90.00
_cell.angle_beta   90.00
_cell.angle_gamma   90.00
#
_symmetry.space_group_name_H-M   'P 1'
#
loop_
_entity.id
_entity.type
_entity.pdbx_description
1 polymer ?
#
loop_
_entity_poly.entity_id
_entity_poly.type
_entity_poly.pdbx_seq_one_letter_code
_entity_poly.pdbx_strand_id
1 'polypeptide(L)'
;MIHLRRATAGLMMRGTDETSGSLFSYVDLEARIPARHPLRKIRQVVNEALASLDADFEVLYTDFGRPSIAPERLIRASLIQILFSVRSERQLMEQM
;
A
#
# COMPACT_ATOMS: atom_id res chain seq x y z
N MET A 1 22.29 -13.39 -11.31
CA MET A 1 21.11 -13.64 -12.17
C MET A 1 20.04 -12.61 -11.83
N ILE A 2 20.03 -11.50 -12.56
CA ILE A 2 19.02 -10.45 -12.39
C ILE A 2 17.71 -11.01 -12.94
N HIS A 3 16.76 -11.31 -12.06
CA HIS A 3 15.40 -11.66 -12.48
C HIS A 3 14.74 -10.38 -13.00
N LEU A 4 14.81 -10.19 -14.32
CA LEU A 4 13.99 -9.21 -15.02
C LEU A 4 12.54 -9.71 -14.98
N ARG A 5 11.85 -9.46 -13.86
CA ARG A 5 10.38 -9.55 -13.83
C ARG A 5 9.88 -8.41 -14.71
N ARG A 6 9.40 -8.76 -15.90
CA ARG A 6 8.61 -7.89 -16.78
C ARG A 6 7.55 -7.20 -15.93
N ALA A 7 7.74 -5.89 -15.71
CA ALA A 7 6.66 -5.02 -15.28
C ALA A 7 5.65 -4.96 -16.44
N THR A 8 4.57 -5.72 -16.33
CA THR A 8 3.33 -5.46 -17.09
C THR A 8 2.60 -4.22 -16.58
N ALA A 9 3.20 -3.43 -15.68
CA ALA A 9 2.71 -2.15 -15.19
C ALA A 9 2.77 -1.00 -16.24
N GLY A 10 2.85 -1.34 -17.53
CA GLY A 10 2.88 -0.38 -18.64
C GLY A 10 1.55 -0.16 -19.36
N LEU A 11 0.46 -0.81 -18.91
CA LEU A 11 -0.84 -0.81 -19.61
C LEU A 11 -2.04 -0.42 -18.72
N MET A 12 -1.83 -0.04 -17.46
CA MET A 12 -2.90 0.37 -16.54
C MET A 12 -2.42 1.58 -15.71
N MET A 13 -3.25 2.61 -15.58
CA MET A 13 -2.90 3.81 -14.80
C MET A 13 -2.94 3.58 -13.29
N ARG A 14 -3.60 2.53 -12.79
CA ARG A 14 -3.54 2.20 -11.36
C ARG A 14 -2.15 1.65 -11.05
N GLY A 15 -1.43 2.32 -10.15
CA GLY A 15 -0.14 1.81 -9.67
C GLY A 15 -0.29 0.48 -8.94
N THR A 16 0.80 -0.24 -8.74
CA THR A 16 0.78 -1.51 -8.02
C THR A 16 0.69 -1.29 -6.51
N ASP A 17 -0.04 -2.18 -5.83
CA ASP A 17 -0.05 -2.26 -4.36
C ASP A 17 1.07 -3.15 -3.81
N GLU A 18 2.22 -3.16 -4.48
CA GLU A 18 3.34 -4.02 -4.10
C GLU A 18 4.08 -3.45 -2.88
N THR A 19 4.30 -4.29 -1.88
CA THR A 19 5.26 -4.02 -0.82
C THR A 19 6.66 -4.29 -1.34
N SER A 20 7.51 -3.26 -1.37
CA SER A 20 8.95 -3.46 -1.55
C SER A 20 9.45 -4.36 -0.43
N GLY A 21 9.79 -5.62 -0.75
CA GLY A 21 10.57 -6.47 0.14
C GLY A 21 11.92 -5.84 0.45
N SER A 22 12.75 -6.48 1.29
CA SER A 22 14.03 -5.91 1.74
C SER A 22 14.96 -5.58 0.55
N LEU A 23 14.89 -4.36 0.05
CA LEU A 23 15.91 -3.78 -0.79
C LEU A 23 17.07 -3.43 0.14
N PHE A 24 18.19 -4.12 -0.06
CA PHE A 24 19.51 -3.91 0.53
C PHE A 24 19.55 -3.05 1.81
N SER A 25 19.69 -3.73 2.95
CA SER A 25 20.02 -3.20 4.30
C SER A 25 18.91 -2.61 5.20
N TYR A 26 17.64 -2.62 4.80
CA TYR A 26 16.55 -2.32 5.75
C TYR A 26 15.88 -3.58 6.30
N VAL A 27 15.80 -3.65 7.64
CA VAL A 27 14.93 -4.58 8.36
C VAL A 27 13.51 -4.41 7.81
N ASP A 28 12.88 -5.53 7.44
CA ASP A 28 11.48 -5.57 7.04
C ASP A 28 10.62 -4.75 8.01
N LEU A 29 9.89 -3.75 7.51
CA LEU A 29 9.05 -2.88 8.33
C LEU A 29 7.97 -3.71 9.06
N GLU A 30 7.52 -4.80 8.46
CA GLU A 30 6.59 -5.70 9.12
C GLU A 30 7.24 -6.42 10.32
N ALA A 31 8.53 -6.73 10.25
CA ALA A 31 9.26 -7.34 11.36
C ALA A 31 9.39 -6.40 12.57
N ARG A 32 9.22 -5.08 12.39
CA ARG A 32 9.21 -4.10 13.49
C ARG A 32 7.90 -4.08 14.27
N ILE A 33 6.81 -4.65 13.72
CA ILE A 33 5.50 -4.69 14.38
C ILE A 33 5.41 -5.96 15.25
N PRO A 34 5.21 -5.85 16.59
CA PRO A 34 5.10 -7.03 17.45
C PRO A 34 4.03 -8.02 16.96
N ALA A 35 4.27 -9.32 17.14
CA ALA A 35 3.36 -10.38 16.67
C ALA A 35 1.94 -10.25 17.25
N ARG A 36 1.82 -9.75 18.48
CA ARG A 36 0.54 -9.55 19.17
C ARG A 36 -0.05 -8.14 18.97
N HIS A 37 0.52 -7.33 18.08
CA HIS A 37 0.06 -5.96 17.87
C HIS A 37 -1.29 -5.94 17.12
N PRO A 38 -2.31 -5.17 17.59
CA PRO A 38 -3.63 -5.11 16.96
C PRO A 38 -3.61 -4.74 15.47
N LEU A 39 -2.66 -3.90 15.04
CA LEU A 39 -2.51 -3.52 13.63
C LEU A 39 -2.31 -4.70 12.69
N ARG A 40 -1.75 -5.84 13.15
CA ARG A 40 -1.62 -7.02 12.29
C ARG A 40 -2.99 -7.57 11.89
N LYS A 41 -3.92 -7.65 12.86
CA LYS A 41 -5.31 -8.09 12.61
C LYS A 41 -6.07 -7.07 11.78
N ILE A 42 -5.92 -5.78 12.09
CA ILE A 42 -6.54 -4.70 11.31
C ILE A 42 -6.07 -4.76 9.86
N ARG A 43 -4.77 -4.93 9.61
CA ARG A 43 -4.21 -5.04 8.26
C ARG A 43 -4.82 -6.21 7.49
N GLN A 44 -5.02 -7.37 8.12
CA GLN A 44 -5.66 -8.52 7.47
C GLN A 44 -7.07 -8.18 6.99
N VAL A 45 -7.91 -7.65 7.89
CA VAL A 45 -9.30 -7.26 7.57
C VAL A 45 -9.36 -6.20 6.48
N VAL A 46 -8.48 -5.20 6.55
CA VAL A 46 -8.43 -4.11 5.58
C VAL A 46 -7.96 -4.61 4.21
N ASN A 47 -6.94 -5.48 4.16
CA ASN A 47 -6.48 -6.05 2.91
C ASN A 47 -7.54 -6.92 2.23
N GLU A 48 -8.31 -7.69 3.01
CA GLU A 48 -9.44 -8.47 2.50
C GLU A 48 -10.53 -7.55 1.92
N ALA A 49 -10.89 -6.49 2.65
CA ALA A 49 -11.84 -5.49 2.16
C ALA A 49 -11.34 -4.79 0.88
N LEU A 50 -10.08 -4.38 0.83
CA LEU A 50 -9.50 -3.74 -0.35
C LEU A 50 -9.43 -4.68 -1.56
N ALA A 51 -9.11 -5.96 -1.34
CA ALA A 51 -9.15 -6.96 -2.40
C ALA A 51 -10.56 -7.17 -2.96
N SER A 52 -11.60 -7.08 -2.11
CA SER A 52 -12.99 -7.16 -2.58
C SER A 52 -13.43 -5.98 -3.45
N LEU A 53 -12.75 -4.83 -3.34
CA LEU A 53 -12.99 -3.61 -4.11
C LEU A 53 -12.13 -3.51 -5.37
N ASP A 54 -11.32 -4.53 -5.68
CA ASP A 54 -10.34 -4.45 -6.76
C ASP A 54 -10.98 -4.13 -8.12
N ALA A 55 -12.06 -4.83 -8.45
CA ALA A 55 -12.80 -4.60 -9.69
C ALA A 55 -13.46 -3.20 -9.73
N ASP A 56 -13.93 -2.71 -8.58
CA ASP A 56 -14.53 -1.38 -8.49
C ASP A 56 -13.49 -0.29 -8.71
N PHE A 57 -12.27 -0.48 -8.20
CA PHE A 57 -11.16 0.43 -8.43
C PHE A 57 -10.69 0.40 -9.88
N GLU A 58 -10.59 -0.78 -10.51
CA GLU A 58 -10.15 -0.91 -11.91
C GLU A 58 -11.00 -0.05 -12.86
N VAL A 59 -12.32 -0.03 -12.69
CA VAL A 59 -13.24 0.73 -13.56
C VAL A 59 -13.03 2.25 -13.47
N LEU A 60 -12.39 2.74 -12.39
CA LEU A 60 -12.12 4.18 -12.20
C LEU A 60 -10.87 4.66 -12.93
N TYR A 61 -10.01 3.76 -13.43
CA TYR A 61 -8.74 4.09 -14.08
C TYR A 61 -8.81 3.96 -15.60
N THR A 62 -8.15 4.87 -16.30
CA THR A 62 -7.90 4.71 -17.74
C THR A 62 -6.70 3.78 -17.99
N ASP A 63 -6.64 3.21 -19.18
CA ASP A 63 -5.61 2.26 -19.61
C ASP A 63 -4.30 2.94 -20.08
N PHE A 64 -4.31 4.26 -20.29
CA PHE A 64 -3.14 5.03 -20.72
C PHE A 64 -2.82 6.18 -19.76
N GLY A 65 -1.53 6.42 -19.51
CA GLY A 65 -1.05 7.57 -18.74
C GLY A 65 0.06 7.22 -17.76
N ARG A 66 0.46 8.19 -16.93
CA ARG A 66 1.41 7.95 -15.83
C ARG A 66 0.71 7.17 -14.71
N PRO A 67 1.25 6.03 -14.25
CA PRO A 67 0.68 5.31 -13.14
C PRO A 67 0.53 6.19 -11.89
N SER A 68 -0.64 6.16 -11.27
CA SER A 68 -0.93 6.82 -10.01
C SER A 68 -0.35 6.03 -8.83
N ILE A 69 -0.44 6.59 -7.63
CA ILE A 69 -0.37 5.79 -6.41
C ILE A 69 -1.67 4.97 -6.34
N ALA A 70 -1.58 3.68 -6.00
CA ALA A 70 -2.74 2.81 -5.85
C ALA A 70 -3.65 3.32 -4.70
N PRO A 71 -4.99 3.31 -4.86
CA PRO A 71 -5.92 3.80 -3.83
C PRO A 71 -5.76 3.06 -2.50
N GLU A 72 -5.40 1.79 -2.52
CA GLU A 72 -5.14 0.94 -1.34
C GLU A 72 -4.08 1.52 -0.42
N ARG A 73 -3.02 2.09 -1.01
CA ARG A 73 -1.92 2.71 -0.25
C ARG A 73 -2.40 3.96 0.48
N LEU A 74 -3.20 4.77 -0.20
CA LEU A 74 -3.77 5.98 0.37
C LEU A 74 -4.77 5.65 1.47
N ILE A 75 -5.66 4.68 1.24
CA ILE A 75 -6.66 4.24 2.22
C ILE A 75 -5.98 3.65 3.46
N ARG A 76 -4.94 2.82 3.30
CA ARG A 76 -4.17 2.30 4.43
C ARG A 76 -3.47 3.41 5.22
N ALA A 77 -2.92 4.41 4.54
CA ALA A 77 -2.34 5.58 5.21
C ALA A 77 -3.41 6.37 5.99
N SER A 78 -4.55 6.67 5.38
CA SER A 78 -5.67 7.36 6.04
C SER A 78 -6.20 6.59 7.26
N LEU A 79 -6.26 5.26 7.19
CA LEU A 79 -6.66 4.46 8.34
C LEU A 79 -5.68 4.60 9.50
N ILE A 80 -4.36 4.59 9.24
CA ILE A 80 -3.36 4.85 10.28
C ILE A 80 -3.58 6.23 10.90
N GLN A 81 -3.86 7.25 10.09
CA GLN A 81 -4.13 8.58 10.63
C GLN A 81 -5.32 8.59 11.59
N ILE A 82 -6.42 7.93 11.22
CA ILE A 82 -7.61 7.81 12.05
C ILE A 82 -7.31 7.06 13.35
N LEU A 83 -6.65 5.90 13.26
CA LEU A 83 -6.33 5.04 14.41
C LEU A 83 -5.41 5.71 15.43
N PHE A 84 -4.50 6.57 14.97
CA PHE A 84 -3.54 7.28 15.80
C PHE A 84 -3.87 8.76 16.01
N SER A 85 -5.08 9.20 15.62
CA SER A 85 -5.52 10.59 15.73
C SER A 85 -4.57 11.61 15.09
N VAL A 86 -3.84 11.21 14.04
CA VAL A 86 -2.98 12.09 13.24
C VAL A 86 -3.86 12.98 12.37
N ARG A 87 -3.64 14.29 12.40
CA ARG A 87 -4.58 15.27 11.83
C ARG A 87 -4.36 15.56 10.35
N SER A 88 -3.22 15.17 9.78
CA SER A 88 -2.88 15.46 8.38
C SER A 88 -1.86 14.49 7.81
N GLU A 89 -1.81 14.36 6.49
CA GLU A 89 -0.82 13.51 5.80
C GLU A 89 0.60 14.01 6.08
N ARG A 90 0.80 15.33 6.04
CA ARG A 90 2.08 15.96 6.40
C ARG A 90 2.56 15.53 7.78
N GLN A 91 1.69 15.60 8.78
CA GLN A 91 2.04 15.18 10.15
C GLN A 91 2.38 13.68 10.22
N LEU A 92 1.70 12.83 9.43
CA LEU A 92 2.03 11.41 9.35
C LEU A 92 3.43 11.21 8.80
N MET A 93 3.79 11.92 7.72
CA MET A 93 5.11 11.82 7.11
C MET A 93 6.23 12.36 8.02
N GLU A 94 5.93 13.35 8.87
CA GLU A 94 6.88 13.87 9.87
C GLU A 94 7.19 12.88 11.00
N GLN A 95 6.35 11.85 11.19
CA GLN A 95 6.50 10.83 12.23
C GLN A 95 7.12 9.52 11.71
N MET A 96 7.34 9.41 10.39
CA MET A 96 7.95 8.25 9.73
C MET A 96 9.46 8.41 9.60
#